data_AF-A0A382X1R2-F1
#
_entry.id   AF-A0A382X1R2-F1
#
_cell.length_a   1.000
_cell.length_b   1.000
_cell.length_c   1.000
_cell.angle_alpha   90.00
_cell.angle_beta   90.00
_cell.angle_gamma   90.00
#
_symmetry.space_group_name_H-M   'P 1'
#
loop_
_entity.id
_entity.type
_entity.pdbx_description
1 polymer ?
#
loop_
_entity_poly.entity_id
_entity_poly.type
_entity_poly.pdbx_seq_one_letter_code
_entity_poly.pdbx_strand_id
1 'polypeptide(L)'
;MNLTTINEPTSCPTCDSTLELVKDQLFCRNNECEAKSSKLIEHFAKTLKIKGLGPKTIEKLPLSSISDIYSISENEISDEIGNKLGKKLFDQIEKSKSVDAKTLLPAFSIPLI
;
A
#
# COMPACT_ATOMS: atom_id res chain seq x y z
N MET A 1 2.81 39.70 15.02
CA MET A 1 2.53 38.32 14.58
C MET A 1 3.09 38.18 13.18
N ASN A 2 4.10 37.31 12.99
CA ASN A 2 4.60 37.01 11.64
C ASN A 2 3.69 35.97 11.01
N LEU A 3 3.14 36.28 9.84
CA LEU A 3 2.35 35.34 9.05
C LEU A 3 3.32 34.51 8.20
N THR A 4 3.26 33.19 8.35
CA THR A 4 4.01 32.25 7.49
C THR A 4 3.16 31.92 6.28
N THR A 5 3.64 32.28 5.09
CA THR A 5 3.02 31.88 3.82
C THR A 5 3.29 30.39 3.58
N ILE A 6 2.24 29.60 3.37
CA ILE A 6 2.36 28.19 2.98
C ILE A 6 2.43 28.15 1.45
N ASN A 7 3.55 27.65 0.93
CA ASN A 7 3.72 27.43 -0.50
C ASN A 7 3.44 25.95 -0.81
N GLU A 8 2.77 25.70 -1.91
CA GLU A 8 2.53 24.35 -2.42
C GLU A 8 3.85 23.69 -2.88
N PRO A 9 4.04 22.39 -2.64
CA PRO A 9 5.21 21.68 -3.11
C PRO A 9 5.16 21.54 -4.64
N THR A 10 6.32 21.70 -5.29
CA THR A 10 6.48 21.45 -6.74
C THR A 10 6.96 20.04 -7.04
N SER A 11 7.57 19.37 -6.06
CA SER A 11 8.07 17.99 -6.13
C SER A 11 7.38 17.10 -5.10
N CYS A 12 7.16 15.84 -5.47
CA CYS A 12 6.57 14.84 -4.58
C CYS A 12 7.49 14.59 -3.38
N PRO A 13 7.01 14.68 -2.13
CA PRO A 13 7.85 14.50 -0.94
C PRO A 13 8.31 13.05 -0.71
N THR A 14 7.87 12.10 -1.54
CA THR A 14 8.23 10.68 -1.43
C THR A 14 9.20 10.23 -2.52
N CYS A 15 9.05 10.70 -3.75
CA CYS A 15 9.84 10.22 -4.90
C CYS A 15 10.45 11.36 -5.74
N ASP A 16 10.37 12.60 -5.27
CA ASP A 16 10.90 13.82 -5.89
C ASP A 16 10.40 14.15 -7.32
N SER A 17 9.50 13.35 -7.89
CA SER A 17 8.90 13.62 -9.19
C SER A 17 8.10 14.93 -9.18
N THR A 18 8.10 15.66 -10.29
CA THR A 18 7.27 16.86 -10.47
C THR A 18 5.78 16.56 -10.22
N LEU A 19 5.13 17.43 -9.45
CA LEU A 19 3.70 17.35 -9.17
C LEU A 19 2.89 18.03 -10.28
N GLU A 20 1.73 17.44 -10.60
CA GLU A 20 0.76 18.01 -11.54
C GLU A 20 -0.41 18.61 -10.77
N LEU A 21 -0.66 19.91 -10.95
CA LEU A 21 -1.85 20.57 -10.40
C LEU A 21 -3.04 20.30 -11.32
N VAL A 22 -4.05 19.60 -10.80
CA VAL A 22 -5.32 19.35 -11.49
C VAL A 22 -6.45 19.96 -10.69
N LYS A 23 -7.02 21.06 -11.21
CA LYS A 23 -7.94 21.91 -10.46
C LYS A 23 -7.24 22.39 -9.17
N ASP A 24 -7.75 22.03 -8.00
CA ASP A 24 -7.23 22.45 -6.70
C ASP A 24 -6.45 21.34 -5.97
N GLN A 25 -5.96 20.33 -6.69
CA GLN A 25 -5.27 19.17 -6.11
C GLN A 25 -3.95 18.85 -6.83
N LEU A 26 -2.90 18.57 -6.06
CA LEU A 26 -1.61 18.12 -6.57
C LEU A 26 -1.57 16.60 -6.70
N PHE A 27 -1.15 16.11 -7.86
CA PHE A 27 -1.00 14.69 -8.15
C PHE A 27 0.45 14.33 -8.45
N CYS A 28 0.96 13.30 -7.79
CA CYS A 28 2.14 12.60 -8.25
C CYS A 28 1.75 11.67 -9.41
N ARG A 29 2.36 11.83 -10.59
CA ARG A 29 2.12 10.97 -11.76
C ARG A 29 3.12 9.84 -11.93
N ASN A 30 4.21 9.83 -11.16
CA ASN A 30 5.15 8.72 -11.18
C ASN A 30 4.47 7.42 -10.71
N ASN A 31 4.47 6.37 -11.54
CA ASN A 31 3.87 5.07 -11.21
C ASN A 31 4.76 4.23 -10.29
N GLU A 32 6.05 4.56 -10.19
CA GLU A 32 7.03 3.89 -9.33
C GLU A 32 7.15 4.56 -7.95
N CYS A 33 6.27 5.52 -7.64
CA CYS A 33 6.27 6.17 -6.33
C CYS A 33 5.86 5.18 -5.23
N GLU A 34 6.73 4.98 -4.24
CA GLU A 34 6.51 4.06 -3.11
C GLU A 34 5.21 4.37 -2.34
N ALA A 35 4.84 5.66 -2.20
CA ALA A 35 3.59 6.02 -1.56
C ALA A 35 2.36 5.46 -2.30
N LYS A 36 2.44 5.30 -3.64
CA LYS A 36 1.35 4.72 -4.43
C LYS A 36 1.28 3.20 -4.24
N SER A 37 2.42 2.50 -4.35
CA SER A 37 2.45 1.05 -4.15
C SER A 37 2.02 0.67 -2.74
N SER A 38 2.57 1.32 -1.71
CA SER A 38 2.19 1.11 -0.32
C SER A 38 0.70 1.36 -0.08
N LYS A 39 0.13 2.41 -0.65
CA LYS A 39 -1.30 2.69 -0.51
C LYS A 39 -2.19 1.69 -1.25
N LEU A 40 -1.76 1.23 -2.42
CA LEU A 40 -2.44 0.19 -3.18
C LEU A 40 -2.46 -1.13 -2.41
N ILE A 41 -1.32 -1.55 -1.85
CA ILE A 41 -1.18 -2.75 -1.01
C ILE A 41 -2.07 -2.63 0.24
N GLU A 42 -2.06 -1.48 0.92
CA GLU A 42 -2.89 -1.23 2.10
C GLU A 42 -4.38 -1.36 1.77
N HIS A 43 -4.83 -0.74 0.67
CA HIS A 43 -6.23 -0.83 0.23
C HIS A 43 -6.62 -2.26 -0.15
N PHE A 44 -5.74 -2.97 -0.86
CA PHE A 44 -5.96 -4.36 -1.25
C PHE A 44 -6.13 -5.25 -0.01
N ALA A 45 -5.19 -5.17 0.93
CA ALA A 45 -5.21 -5.91 2.19
C ALA A 45 -6.46 -5.61 3.03
N LYS A 46 -6.84 -4.33 3.13
CA LYS A 46 -8.05 -3.89 3.84
C LYS A 46 -9.31 -4.45 3.20
N THR A 47 -9.41 -4.39 1.88
CA THR A 47 -10.58 -4.85 1.11
C THR A 47 -10.79 -6.36 1.26
N LEU A 48 -9.70 -7.13 1.16
CA LEU A 48 -9.72 -8.58 1.37
C LEU A 48 -9.73 -9.00 2.86
N LYS A 49 -9.73 -8.04 3.79
CA LYS A 49 -9.74 -8.25 5.24
C LYS A 49 -8.55 -9.09 5.73
N ILE A 50 -7.36 -8.90 5.14
CA ILE A 50 -6.11 -9.53 5.55
C ILE A 50 -5.64 -8.88 6.87
N LYS A 51 -6.00 -9.49 8.01
CA LYS A 51 -5.61 -8.97 9.32
C LYS A 51 -4.10 -9.11 9.52
N GLY A 52 -3.46 -8.06 10.03
CA GLY A 52 -2.03 -8.04 10.29
C GLY A 52 -1.21 -7.34 9.19
N LEU A 53 -1.77 -7.13 8.00
CA LEU A 53 -1.12 -6.41 6.89
C LEU A 53 -1.57 -4.94 6.86
N GLY A 54 -1.27 -4.21 7.95
CA GLY A 54 -1.53 -2.77 8.05
C GLY A 54 -0.32 -1.92 7.67
N PRO A 55 -0.42 -0.56 7.71
CA PRO A 55 0.63 0.34 7.24
C PRO A 55 2.02 0.04 7.81
N LYS A 56 2.12 -0.14 9.14
CA LYS A 56 3.39 -0.46 9.82
C LYS A 56 3.99 -1.82 9.43
N THR A 57 3.15 -2.75 9.00
CA THR A 57 3.63 -4.06 8.52
C THR A 57 4.09 -3.95 7.08
N ILE A 58 3.36 -3.19 6.25
CA ILE A 58 3.74 -2.92 4.86
C ILE A 58 5.07 -2.18 4.80
N GLU A 59 5.32 -1.21 5.69
CA GLU A 59 6.61 -0.50 5.80
C GLU A 59 7.80 -1.40 6.16
N LYS A 60 7.56 -2.54 6.80
CA LYS A 60 8.62 -3.48 7.22
C LYS A 60 8.86 -4.58 6.21
N LEU A 61 7.79 -5.05 5.57
CA LEU A 61 7.89 -6.14 4.62
C LEU A 61 8.38 -5.62 3.26
N PRO A 62 9.17 -6.40 2.52
CA PRO A 62 9.68 -6.02 1.21
C PRO A 62 8.58 -6.14 0.13
N LEU A 63 7.54 -5.31 0.22
CA LEU A 63 6.38 -5.34 -0.68
C LEU A 63 6.36 -4.10 -1.58
N SER A 64 6.52 -4.32 -2.88
CA SER A 64 6.45 -3.31 -3.95
C SER A 64 5.16 -3.40 -4.76
N SER A 65 4.48 -4.56 -4.73
CA SER A 65 3.28 -4.84 -5.50
C SER A 65 2.29 -5.72 -4.75
N ILE A 66 1.06 -5.82 -5.26
CA ILE A 66 0.04 -6.76 -4.74
C ILE A 66 0.52 -8.22 -4.88
N SER A 67 1.25 -8.55 -5.95
CA SER A 67 1.76 -9.90 -6.19
C SER A 67 2.72 -10.35 -5.09
N ASP A 68 3.51 -9.41 -4.55
CA ASP A 68 4.51 -9.69 -3.52
C ASP A 68 3.86 -10.22 -2.23
N ILE A 69 2.61 -9.82 -1.94
CA ILE A 69 1.81 -10.34 -0.81
C ILE A 69 1.69 -11.88 -0.89
N TYR A 70 1.63 -12.43 -2.10
CA TYR A 70 1.43 -13.86 -2.34
C TYR A 70 2.72 -14.60 -2.72
N SER A 71 3.83 -13.88 -2.92
CA SER A 71 5.15 -14.46 -3.20
C SER A 71 6.04 -14.52 -1.97
N ILE A 72 5.81 -13.66 -0.97
CA ILE A 72 6.57 -13.65 0.29
C ILE A 72 6.31 -14.92 1.11
N SER A 73 7.37 -15.50 1.68
CA SER A 73 7.28 -16.72 2.50
C SER A 73 6.92 -16.44 3.98
N GLU A 74 6.39 -17.45 4.67
CA GLU A 74 6.13 -17.36 6.13
C GLU A 74 7.39 -16.99 6.93
N ASN A 75 8.56 -17.50 6.51
CA ASN A 75 9.83 -17.23 7.16
C ASN A 75 10.21 -15.76 7.01
N GLU A 76 10.17 -15.21 5.79
CA GLU A 76 10.47 -13.78 5.54
C GLU A 76 9.54 -12.85 6.33
N ILE A 77 8.24 -13.16 6.40
CA ILE A 77 7.32 -12.40 7.24
C ILE A 77 7.72 -12.52 8.71
N SER A 78 8.00 -13.75 9.18
CA SER A 78 8.31 -14.02 10.58
C SER A 78 9.63 -13.39 11.03
N ASP A 79 10.61 -13.25 10.14
CA ASP A 79 11.87 -12.57 10.40
C ASP A 79 11.65 -11.06 10.65
N GLU A 80 10.73 -10.43 9.92
CA GLU A 80 10.45 -8.98 10.03
C GLU A 80 9.51 -8.59 11.18
N ILE A 81 8.51 -9.44 11.49
CA ILE A 81 7.47 -9.12 12.50
C ILE A 81 7.36 -10.12 13.66
N GLY A 82 8.20 -11.15 13.67
CA GLY A 82 8.27 -12.19 14.69
C GLY A 82 7.35 -13.38 14.43
N ASN A 83 7.85 -14.59 14.68
CA ASN A 83 7.21 -15.90 14.43
C ASN A 83 5.70 -15.97 14.70
N LYS A 84 5.24 -15.51 15.87
CA LYS A 84 3.82 -15.61 16.25
C LYS A 84 2.91 -14.71 15.40
N LEU A 85 3.38 -13.51 15.05
CA LEU A 85 2.64 -12.58 14.21
C LEU A 85 2.78 -12.97 12.74
N GLY A 86 3.99 -13.38 12.31
CA GLY A 86 4.28 -13.80 10.95
C GLY A 86 3.41 -14.97 10.51
N LYS A 87 3.36 -16.04 11.31
CA LYS A 87 2.45 -17.17 11.05
C LYS A 87 0.98 -16.76 10.92
N LYS A 88 0.50 -15.90 11.83
CA LYS A 88 -0.90 -15.43 11.80
C LYS A 88 -1.18 -14.61 10.54
N LEU A 89 -0.26 -13.76 10.11
CA LEU A 89 -0.40 -12.98 8.90
C LEU A 89 -0.38 -13.89 7.67
N PHE A 90 0.57 -14.83 7.59
CA PHE A 90 0.65 -15.81 6.51
C PHE A 90 -0.66 -16.62 6.37
N ASP A 91 -1.23 -17.09 7.49
CA ASP A 91 -2.54 -17.76 7.49
C ASP A 91 -3.67 -16.85 6.93
N GLN A 92 -3.65 -15.54 7.21
CA GLN A 92 -4.62 -14.60 6.63
C GLN A 92 -4.40 -14.38 5.13
N ILE A 93 -3.15 -14.35 4.67
CA ILE A 93 -2.80 -14.23 3.25
C ILE A 93 -3.30 -15.45 2.50
N GLU A 94 -3.03 -16.67 2.97
CA GLU A 94 -3.51 -17.90 2.36
C GLU A 94 -5.04 -17.95 2.31
N LYS A 95 -5.70 -17.56 3.40
CA LYS A 95 -7.18 -17.47 3.44
C LYS A 95 -7.74 -16.50 2.40
N SER A 96 -7.04 -15.39 2.14
CA SER A 96 -7.49 -14.37 1.17
C SER A 96 -7.52 -14.87 -0.28
N LYS A 97 -6.82 -15.97 -0.61
CA LYS A 97 -6.80 -16.55 -1.97
C LYS A 97 -8.15 -17.13 -2.40
N SER A 98 -9.05 -17.41 -1.44
CA SER A 98 -10.36 -18.04 -1.69
C SER A 98 -11.54 -17.07 -1.68
N VAL A 99 -11.28 -15.76 -1.78
CA VAL A 99 -12.36 -14.74 -1.83
C VAL A 99 -13.09 -14.77 -3.17
N ASP A 100 -14.36 -14.38 -3.15
CA ASP A 100 -15.17 -14.29 -4.37
C ASP A 100 -14.77 -13.06 -5.23
N ALA A 101 -15.07 -13.13 -6.53
CA ALA A 101 -14.72 -12.07 -7.47
C ALA A 101 -15.34 -10.70 -7.15
N LYS A 102 -16.55 -10.68 -6.56
CA LYS A 102 -17.23 -9.43 -6.19
C LYS A 102 -16.49 -8.72 -5.04
N THR A 103 -15.87 -9.49 -4.15
CA THR A 103 -14.98 -8.96 -3.11
C THR A 103 -13.60 -8.59 -3.66
N LEU A 104 -13.07 -9.37 -4.61
CA LEU A 104 -11.72 -9.18 -5.17
C LEU A 104 -11.62 -7.95 -6.08
N LEU A 105 -12.56 -7.75 -7.00
CA LEU A 105 -12.45 -6.71 -8.03
C LEU A 105 -12.24 -5.28 -7.46
N PRO A 106 -12.96 -4.85 -6.41
CA PRO A 106 -12.72 -3.55 -5.79
C PRO A 106 -11.34 -3.39 -5.11
N ALA A 107 -10.69 -4.50 -4.76
CA ALA A 107 -9.37 -4.48 -4.10
C ALA A 107 -8.27 -3.96 -5.03
N PHE A 108 -8.43 -4.13 -6.34
CA PHE A 108 -7.46 -3.68 -7.35
C PHE A 108 -7.44 -2.16 -7.58
N SER A 109 -8.32 -1.38 -6.93
CA SER A 109 -8.38 0.09 -7.06
C SER A 109 -8.50 0.57 -8.52
N ILE A 110 -9.23 -0.16 -9.35
CA ILE A 110 -9.44 0.20 -10.76
C ILE A 110 -10.24 1.51 -10.81
N PRO A 111 -9.73 2.57 -11.46
CA PRO A 111 -10.46 3.82 -11.62
C PRO A 111 -11.77 3.59 -12.36
N LEU A 112 -12.86 4.16 -11.84
CA LEU A 112 -14.13 4.21 -12.56
C LEU A 112 -14.00 5.26 -13.68
N ILE A 113 -14.40 4.89 -14.90
CA ILE A 113 -14.43 5.77 -16.08
C ILE A 113 -15.46 6.88 -15.95
#